data_AF-A0AAQ0BWG2-F1
#
_entry.id   AF-A0AAQ0BWG2-F1
#
_cell.length_a   1.000
_cell.length_b   1.000
_cell.length_c   1.000
_cell.angle_alpha   90.00
_cell.angle_beta   90.00
_cell.angle_gamma   90.00
#
_symmetry.space_group_name_H-M   'P 1'
#
loop_
_entity.id
_entity.type
_entity.pdbx_description
1 polymer ?
#
loop_
_entity_poly.entity_id
_entity_poly.type
_entity_poly.pdbx_seq_one_letter_code
_entity_poly.pdbx_strand_id
1 'polypeptide(L)'
;MSLRRGIWGKPAPASIGPLREDARDLPAWPFAVAYSAYLLWWVLGTGDMMWPIFAIVMLVFMIGRHGLRFPPGSILWVFFLAWVLASMSMLDSGGRVIGALYRFALELSPGVFAVYAFNARESLSVRTIVRTMWGFLASTTIGGFIAMAFPTLRFKTLMYYLIPRGLHSNNFVREFIKRATTQWNPSSWVLSDPRPSAPFIYSNTYGNVYSLIFPLALVFAFVLWRERSRWRFIVAAVCALSVIPAAATLNRGMYIGLIVIVLWIGFQRLRVGAWRTVAGIAAAVLVGVVAWLATPASQSLWDRIAASSSTEDRASNYLETLSELAESPLLGFGAPRPSSSPWLPSLGTQGQFWTVLFSYGLVGAFLFIAFFVRMIPRVWRATDVYGSILGGIILATLVEQFYYGMNTGLMLSVVAVALLSRHLEEESDPLRRAAAEQEGTPTPGSVAGTARAARTVRMGHWESPAANDGAFSTQMLGRLSKSGRRGTRGRTASSFRRPSRTENR
;
A
#
# COMPACT_ATOMS: atom_id res chain seq x y z
N MET A 1 3.94 -26.48 69.12
CA MET A 1 2.57 -26.16 68.65
C MET A 1 2.56 -24.77 68.04
N SER A 2 2.45 -24.65 66.72
CA SER A 2 1.66 -23.56 66.11
C SER A 2 1.11 -24.06 64.77
N LEU A 3 -0.22 -24.13 64.72
CA LEU A 3 -1.01 -24.50 63.57
C LEU A 3 -1.07 -23.34 62.58
N ARG A 4 -0.80 -23.62 61.31
CA ARG A 4 -1.48 -23.11 60.08
C ARG A 4 -0.55 -23.17 58.87
N ARG A 5 -0.18 -24.38 58.44
CA ARG A 5 0.05 -24.63 57.01
C ARG A 5 -1.27 -25.10 56.43
N GLY A 6 -2.08 -24.13 56.00
CA GLY A 6 -3.33 -24.41 55.30
C GLY A 6 -3.02 -25.02 53.94
N ILE A 7 -3.54 -26.22 53.71
CA ILE A 7 -3.52 -26.97 52.43
C ILE A 7 -4.44 -26.28 51.38
N TRP A 8 -4.94 -25.09 51.70
CA TRP A 8 -5.92 -24.28 50.95
C TRP A 8 -5.39 -22.89 50.60
N GLY A 9 -4.08 -22.75 50.37
CA GLY A 9 -3.57 -21.57 49.68
C GLY A 9 -4.01 -21.63 48.22
N LYS A 10 -4.98 -20.82 47.81
CA LYS A 10 -5.26 -20.61 46.38
C LYS A 10 -3.90 -20.30 45.72
N PRO A 11 -3.45 -21.05 44.70
CA PRO A 11 -2.26 -20.66 43.97
C PRO A 11 -2.49 -19.23 43.49
N ALA A 12 -1.46 -18.38 43.56
CA ALA A 12 -1.50 -17.07 42.93
C ALA A 12 -2.06 -17.28 41.50
N PRO A 13 -3.07 -16.50 41.06
CA PRO A 13 -3.65 -16.69 39.75
C PRO A 13 -2.49 -16.71 38.77
N ALA A 14 -2.33 -17.83 38.04
CA ALA A 14 -1.34 -17.91 37.00
C ALA A 14 -1.61 -16.72 36.08
N SER A 15 -0.73 -15.73 36.13
CA SER A 15 -0.71 -14.61 35.20
C SER A 15 -0.35 -15.24 33.85
N ILE A 16 -1.33 -15.81 33.18
CA ILE A 16 -1.27 -16.02 31.75
C ILE A 16 -1.20 -14.59 31.22
N GLY A 17 0.01 -14.12 30.92
CA GLY A 17 0.20 -12.89 30.17
C GLY A 17 -0.71 -12.97 28.94
N PRO A 18 -1.25 -11.84 28.44
CA PRO A 18 -2.17 -11.86 27.31
C PRO A 18 -1.56 -12.74 26.23
N LEU A 19 -2.29 -13.79 25.81
CA LEU A 19 -1.85 -14.71 24.77
C LEU A 19 -1.31 -13.83 23.65
N ARG A 20 0.02 -13.80 23.49
CA ARG A 20 0.64 -12.94 22.51
C ARG A 20 0.19 -13.52 21.18
N GLU A 21 -0.68 -12.81 20.48
CA GLU A 21 -1.13 -13.25 19.17
C GLU A 21 0.11 -13.18 18.28
N ASP A 22 0.78 -14.31 18.06
CA ASP A 22 2.00 -14.39 17.25
C ASP A 22 1.77 -13.78 15.85
N ALA A 23 0.53 -13.74 15.37
CA ALA A 23 0.14 -13.05 14.15
C ALA A 23 0.48 -11.54 14.12
N ARG A 24 0.64 -10.89 15.29
CA ARG A 24 1.04 -9.48 15.38
C ARG A 24 2.49 -9.23 14.96
N ASP A 25 3.33 -10.25 15.12
CA ASP A 25 4.78 -10.23 14.87
C ASP A 25 5.15 -10.66 13.44
N LEU A 26 4.16 -10.81 12.56
CA LEU A 26 4.39 -11.08 11.13
C LEU A 26 5.35 -10.03 10.53
N PRO A 27 6.32 -10.41 9.68
CA PRO A 27 7.33 -9.47 9.19
C PRO A 27 6.77 -8.42 8.21
N ALA A 28 7.26 -7.18 8.27
CA ALA A 28 6.78 -6.12 7.36
C ALA A 28 7.31 -6.24 5.92
N TRP A 29 8.44 -6.94 5.71
CA TRP A 29 9.17 -6.90 4.45
C TRP A 29 8.39 -7.45 3.23
N PRO A 30 7.58 -8.52 3.29
CA PRO A 30 6.89 -9.03 2.10
C PRO A 30 5.91 -7.98 1.56
N PHE A 31 5.24 -7.28 2.47
CA PHE A 31 4.33 -6.19 2.14
C PHE A 31 5.11 -5.00 1.57
N ALA A 32 6.13 -4.53 2.30
CA ALA A 32 6.90 -3.36 1.89
C ALA A 32 7.56 -3.54 0.51
N VAL A 33 8.17 -4.70 0.28
CA VAL A 33 8.92 -5.01 -0.94
C VAL A 33 7.99 -5.17 -2.14
N ALA A 34 6.83 -5.82 -1.97
CA ALA A 34 5.84 -5.95 -3.05
C ALA A 34 5.45 -4.57 -3.64
N TYR A 35 5.03 -3.63 -2.79
CA TYR A 35 4.61 -2.30 -3.25
C TYR A 35 5.78 -1.37 -3.60
N SER A 36 6.79 -1.23 -2.73
CA SER A 36 7.83 -0.21 -2.91
C SER A 36 8.79 -0.52 -4.05
N ALA A 37 9.02 -1.79 -4.36
CA ALA A 37 9.92 -2.21 -5.45
C ALA A 37 9.18 -2.44 -6.78
N TYR A 38 8.00 -1.85 -6.99
CA TYR A 38 7.20 -2.09 -8.20
C TYR A 38 7.95 -1.79 -9.50
N LEU A 39 8.80 -0.76 -9.52
CA LEU A 39 9.65 -0.48 -10.69
C LEU A 39 10.61 -1.65 -11.01
N LEU A 40 11.16 -2.30 -9.98
CA LEU A 40 12.01 -3.48 -10.16
C LEU A 40 11.22 -4.64 -10.77
N TRP A 41 10.01 -4.91 -10.27
CA TRP A 41 9.14 -5.97 -10.81
C TRP A 41 8.75 -5.71 -12.27
N TRP A 42 8.57 -4.45 -12.63
CA TRP A 42 8.35 -4.05 -14.01
C TRP A 42 9.58 -4.33 -14.90
N VAL A 43 10.79 -3.94 -14.47
CA VAL A 43 12.04 -4.20 -15.22
C VAL A 43 12.31 -5.70 -15.38
N LEU A 44 12.10 -6.48 -14.31
CA LEU A 44 12.26 -7.94 -14.33
C LEU A 44 11.22 -8.62 -15.23
N GLY A 45 10.10 -7.95 -15.49
CA GLY A 45 9.03 -8.43 -16.34
C GLY A 45 7.91 -9.15 -15.59
N THR A 46 8.11 -9.51 -14.32
CA THR A 46 7.07 -10.12 -13.46
C THR A 46 5.84 -9.22 -13.36
N GLY A 47 6.01 -7.89 -13.29
CA GLY A 47 4.91 -6.93 -13.23
C GLY A 47 3.88 -7.33 -12.17
N ASP A 48 2.62 -7.53 -12.60
CA ASP A 48 1.52 -7.94 -11.72
C ASP A 48 1.65 -9.38 -11.17
N MET A 49 2.48 -10.27 -11.74
CA MET A 49 2.74 -11.60 -11.18
C MET A 49 3.40 -11.54 -9.81
N MET A 50 4.03 -10.42 -9.44
CA MET A 50 4.62 -10.30 -8.11
C MET A 50 3.53 -10.32 -7.02
N TRP A 51 2.30 -9.89 -7.29
CA TRP A 51 1.21 -9.93 -6.32
C TRP A 51 0.92 -11.35 -5.81
N PRO A 52 0.64 -12.36 -6.67
CA PRO A 52 0.44 -13.73 -6.20
C PRO A 52 1.71 -14.35 -5.61
N ILE A 53 2.90 -14.02 -6.11
CA ILE A 53 4.17 -14.51 -5.53
C ILE A 53 4.31 -14.05 -4.07
N PHE A 54 4.12 -12.75 -3.80
CA PHE A 54 4.19 -12.23 -2.44
C PHE A 54 3.00 -12.65 -1.58
N ALA A 55 1.83 -12.89 -2.16
CA ALA A 55 0.69 -13.47 -1.45
C ALA A 55 1.04 -14.88 -0.93
N ILE A 56 1.71 -15.71 -1.73
CA ILE A 56 2.19 -17.03 -1.28
C ILE A 56 3.18 -16.87 -0.10
N VAL A 57 4.15 -15.96 -0.21
CA VAL A 57 5.10 -15.70 0.89
C VAL A 57 4.38 -15.27 2.17
N MET A 58 3.38 -14.37 2.06
CA MET A 58 2.57 -13.93 3.19
C MET A 58 1.74 -15.07 3.79
N LEU A 59 1.14 -15.92 2.95
CA LEU A 59 0.43 -17.12 3.41
C LEU A 59 1.35 -18.03 4.20
N VAL A 60 2.56 -18.30 3.70
CA VAL A 60 3.56 -19.13 4.40
C VAL A 60 3.89 -18.55 5.78
N PHE A 61 4.04 -17.24 5.92
CA PHE A 61 4.28 -16.61 7.24
C PHE A 61 3.08 -16.68 8.18
N MET A 62 1.86 -16.77 7.65
CA MET A 62 0.63 -16.90 8.43
C MET A 62 0.35 -18.34 8.86
N ILE A 63 0.87 -19.34 8.15
CA ILE A 63 0.71 -20.76 8.55
C ILE A 63 1.28 -20.98 9.96
N GLY A 64 0.48 -21.61 10.83
CA GLY A 64 0.88 -21.92 12.20
C GLY A 64 0.86 -20.73 13.16
N ARG A 65 0.46 -19.52 12.74
CA ARG A 65 0.29 -18.37 13.64
C ARG A 65 -1.03 -18.46 14.40
N HIS A 66 -0.96 -18.31 15.72
CA HIS A 66 -2.15 -18.18 16.57
C HIS A 66 -2.69 -16.75 16.56
N GLY A 67 -4.02 -16.61 16.65
CA GLY A 67 -4.68 -15.30 16.73
C GLY A 67 -4.86 -14.58 15.39
N LEU A 68 -4.84 -15.29 14.25
CA LEU A 68 -5.19 -14.70 12.97
C LEU A 68 -6.67 -14.28 12.94
N ARG A 69 -6.89 -12.99 12.67
CA ARG A 69 -8.21 -12.37 12.56
C ARG A 69 -8.47 -11.92 11.12
N PHE A 70 -9.72 -12.02 10.69
CA PHE A 70 -10.10 -11.62 9.34
C PHE A 70 -10.74 -10.23 9.34
N PRO A 71 -10.39 -9.34 8.39
CA PRO A 71 -11.01 -8.04 8.29
C PRO A 71 -12.52 -8.17 8.00
N PRO A 72 -13.35 -7.21 8.46
CA PRO A 72 -14.77 -7.17 8.14
C PRO A 72 -15.02 -7.24 6.63
N GLY A 73 -15.99 -8.06 6.22
CA GLY A 73 -16.30 -8.28 4.80
C GLY A 73 -15.52 -9.44 4.17
N SER A 74 -14.51 -10.02 4.84
CA SER A 74 -13.74 -11.16 4.29
C SER A 74 -14.63 -12.31 3.81
N ILE A 75 -15.75 -12.58 4.49
CA ILE A 75 -16.68 -13.63 4.07
C ILE A 75 -17.30 -13.34 2.69
N LEU A 76 -17.64 -12.08 2.40
CA LEU A 76 -18.15 -11.68 1.07
C LEU A 76 -17.07 -11.82 0.01
N TRP A 77 -15.81 -11.49 0.35
CA TRP A 77 -14.68 -11.67 -0.56
C TRP A 77 -14.39 -13.15 -0.83
N VAL A 78 -14.46 -14.01 0.19
CA VAL A 78 -14.29 -15.46 0.03
C VAL A 78 -15.41 -16.06 -0.80
N PHE A 79 -16.67 -15.67 -0.58
CA PHE A 79 -17.78 -16.09 -1.44
C PHE A 79 -17.62 -15.58 -2.87
N PHE A 80 -17.16 -14.35 -3.06
CA PHE A 80 -16.83 -13.82 -4.38
C PHE A 80 -15.77 -14.70 -5.07
N LEU A 81 -14.66 -15.01 -4.41
CA LEU A 81 -13.61 -15.87 -4.96
C LEU A 81 -14.11 -17.30 -5.26
N ALA A 82 -14.93 -17.88 -4.39
CA ALA A 82 -15.57 -19.17 -4.64
C ALA A 82 -16.49 -19.10 -5.86
N TRP A 83 -17.21 -18.00 -6.04
CA TRP A 83 -18.05 -17.78 -7.21
C TRP A 83 -17.23 -17.62 -8.50
N VAL A 84 -16.10 -16.92 -8.44
CA VAL A 84 -15.15 -16.83 -9.57
C VAL A 84 -14.70 -18.22 -10.01
N LEU A 85 -14.36 -19.10 -9.07
CA LEU A 85 -14.03 -20.50 -9.37
C LEU A 85 -15.21 -21.25 -10.00
N ALA A 86 -16.43 -21.05 -9.50
CA ALA A 86 -17.62 -21.65 -10.09
C ALA A 86 -17.85 -21.17 -11.53
N SER A 87 -17.65 -19.88 -11.81
CA SER A 87 -17.73 -19.28 -13.15
C SER A 87 -16.70 -19.85 -14.13
N MET A 88 -15.57 -20.41 -13.65
CA MET A 88 -14.60 -21.07 -14.54
C MET A 88 -15.16 -22.31 -15.25
N SER A 89 -16.28 -22.88 -14.76
CA SER A 89 -17.00 -23.95 -15.47
C SER A 89 -17.54 -23.53 -16.84
N MET A 90 -17.65 -22.22 -17.11
CA MET A 90 -18.14 -21.65 -18.36
C MET A 90 -17.03 -21.38 -19.40
N LEU A 91 -15.79 -21.77 -19.10
CA LEU A 91 -14.66 -21.61 -20.01
C LEU A 91 -14.70 -22.65 -21.13
N ASP A 92 -14.57 -22.19 -22.37
CA ASP A 92 -14.74 -22.96 -23.60
C ASP A 92 -13.41 -23.38 -24.26
N SER A 93 -12.27 -22.91 -23.76
CA SER A 93 -10.96 -23.18 -24.36
C SER A 93 -9.84 -23.25 -23.33
N GLY A 94 -8.90 -24.19 -23.53
CA GLY A 94 -7.76 -24.39 -22.62
C GLY A 94 -6.87 -23.14 -22.45
N GLY A 95 -6.73 -22.32 -23.48
CA GLY A 95 -6.02 -21.04 -23.39
C GLY A 95 -6.69 -20.04 -22.45
N ARG A 96 -8.03 -20.02 -22.39
CA ARG A 96 -8.77 -19.16 -21.45
C ARG A 96 -8.67 -19.66 -20.00
N VAL A 97 -8.48 -20.96 -19.78
CA VAL A 97 -8.24 -21.53 -18.44
C VAL A 97 -6.99 -20.93 -17.80
N ILE A 98 -5.87 -20.87 -18.53
CA ILE A 98 -4.62 -20.30 -18.01
C ILE A 98 -4.81 -18.81 -17.65
N GLY A 99 -5.45 -18.05 -18.54
CA GLY A 99 -5.75 -16.64 -18.30
C GLY A 99 -6.71 -16.43 -17.12
N ALA A 100 -7.70 -17.31 -16.95
CA ALA A 100 -8.65 -17.27 -15.83
C ALA A 100 -7.96 -17.60 -14.50
N LEU A 101 -7.10 -18.62 -14.45
CA LEU A 101 -6.30 -18.94 -13.27
C LEU A 101 -5.37 -17.78 -12.87
N TYR A 102 -4.76 -17.11 -13.85
CA TYR A 102 -3.96 -15.92 -13.58
C TYR A 102 -4.79 -14.77 -12.99
N ARG A 103 -5.96 -14.48 -13.57
CA ARG A 103 -6.88 -13.45 -13.04
C ARG A 103 -7.37 -13.81 -11.64
N PHE A 104 -7.74 -15.07 -11.40
CA PHE A 104 -8.12 -15.54 -10.08
C PHE A 104 -7.00 -15.38 -9.06
N ALA A 105 -5.75 -15.67 -9.43
CA ALA A 105 -4.60 -15.42 -8.55
C ALA A 105 -4.44 -13.92 -8.22
N LEU A 106 -4.70 -13.03 -9.19
CA LEU A 106 -4.72 -11.58 -8.97
C LEU A 106 -5.89 -11.12 -8.10
N GLU A 107 -7.03 -11.80 -8.12
CA GLU A 107 -8.19 -11.50 -7.26
C GLU A 107 -8.05 -12.08 -5.85
N LEU A 108 -7.37 -13.22 -5.70
CA LEU A 108 -7.06 -13.83 -4.41
C LEU A 108 -6.03 -13.02 -3.62
N SER A 109 -4.97 -12.56 -4.31
CA SER A 109 -3.85 -11.80 -3.74
C SER A 109 -4.25 -10.61 -2.84
N PRO A 110 -5.14 -9.69 -3.24
CA PRO A 110 -5.52 -8.55 -2.41
C PRO A 110 -6.21 -8.99 -1.10
N GLY A 111 -6.96 -10.08 -1.13
CA GLY A 111 -7.55 -10.69 0.07
C GLY A 111 -6.49 -11.20 1.05
N VAL A 112 -5.46 -11.89 0.54
CA VAL A 112 -4.32 -12.34 1.34
C VAL A 112 -3.56 -11.16 1.94
N PHE A 113 -3.24 -10.14 1.13
CA PHE A 113 -2.57 -8.93 1.58
C PHE A 113 -3.37 -8.19 2.64
N ALA A 114 -4.69 -8.14 2.49
CA ALA A 114 -5.60 -7.52 3.46
C ALA A 114 -5.60 -8.26 4.80
N VAL A 115 -5.70 -9.60 4.79
CA VAL A 115 -5.58 -10.41 6.02
C VAL A 115 -4.21 -10.20 6.66
N TYR A 116 -3.13 -10.23 5.87
CA TYR A 116 -1.78 -10.02 6.38
C TYR A 116 -1.61 -8.64 7.04
N ALA A 117 -2.02 -7.57 6.35
CA ALA A 117 -1.93 -6.19 6.83
C ALA A 117 -2.82 -5.91 8.05
N PHE A 118 -3.96 -6.60 8.16
CA PHE A 118 -4.84 -6.54 9.32
C PHE A 118 -4.20 -7.12 10.59
N ASN A 119 -3.42 -8.19 10.43
CA ASN A 119 -2.82 -8.93 11.55
C ASN A 119 -1.43 -8.47 11.96
N ALA A 120 -0.57 -8.07 11.02
CA ALA A 120 0.83 -7.71 11.26
C ALA A 120 1.01 -6.36 11.99
N ARG A 121 0.43 -6.22 13.18
CA ARG A 121 0.26 -4.92 13.85
C ARG A 121 1.54 -4.33 14.42
N GLU A 122 2.46 -5.16 14.92
CA GLU A 122 3.72 -4.68 15.50
C GLU A 122 4.69 -4.20 14.42
N SER A 123 4.75 -4.89 13.28
CA SER A 123 5.70 -4.56 12.20
C SER A 123 5.15 -3.57 11.16
N LEU A 124 3.89 -3.72 10.74
CA LEU A 124 3.21 -2.83 9.80
C LEU A 124 2.51 -1.72 10.59
N SER A 125 3.31 -0.85 11.20
CA SER A 125 2.83 0.42 11.75
C SER A 125 2.27 1.32 10.65
N VAL A 126 1.43 2.31 11.02
CA VAL A 126 0.94 3.34 10.08
C VAL A 126 2.11 3.98 9.33
N ARG A 127 3.19 4.30 10.04
CA ARG A 127 4.43 4.84 9.45
C ARG A 127 5.02 3.91 8.39
N THR A 128 5.10 2.61 8.66
CA THR A 128 5.60 1.61 7.71
C THR A 128 4.73 1.55 6.47
N ILE A 129 3.41 1.58 6.63
CA ILE A 129 2.44 1.54 5.53
C ILE A 129 2.57 2.79 4.65
N VAL A 130 2.51 3.99 5.22
CA VAL A 130 2.59 5.23 4.41
C VAL A 130 3.98 5.42 3.78
N ARG A 131 5.05 4.95 4.44
CA ARG A 131 6.39 4.88 3.84
C ARG A 131 6.42 3.93 2.64
N THR A 132 5.73 2.78 2.75
CA THR A 132 5.63 1.80 1.67
C THR A 132 4.89 2.39 0.47
N MET A 133 3.78 3.11 0.71
CA MET A 133 3.02 3.80 -0.33
C MET A 133 3.84 4.93 -0.98
N TRP A 134 4.64 5.66 -0.20
CA TRP A 134 5.59 6.62 -0.75
C TRP A 134 6.67 5.95 -1.61
N GLY A 135 7.17 4.78 -1.21
CA GLY A 135 8.10 4.00 -2.03
C GLY A 135 7.46 3.54 -3.35
N PHE A 136 6.17 3.17 -3.31
CA PHE A 136 5.42 2.86 -4.53
C PHE A 136 5.24 4.10 -5.41
N LEU A 137 4.94 5.26 -4.81
CA LEU A 137 4.87 6.54 -5.52
C LEU A 137 6.21 6.89 -6.17
N ALA A 138 7.33 6.67 -5.48
CA ALA A 138 8.66 6.89 -6.03
C ALA A 138 8.92 5.98 -7.24
N SER A 139 8.59 4.68 -7.16
CA SER A 139 8.64 3.75 -8.29
C SER A 139 7.83 4.25 -9.49
N THR A 140 6.59 4.69 -9.25
CA THR A 140 5.69 5.25 -10.26
C THR A 140 6.24 6.53 -10.87
N THR A 141 6.81 7.41 -10.06
CA THR A 141 7.38 8.69 -10.48
C THR A 141 8.61 8.49 -11.36
N ILE A 142 9.53 7.62 -10.97
CA ILE A 142 10.72 7.29 -11.75
C ILE A 142 10.31 6.68 -13.09
N GLY A 143 9.39 5.72 -13.10
CA GLY A 143 8.86 5.14 -14.33
C GLY A 143 8.21 6.19 -15.24
N GLY A 144 7.44 7.11 -14.66
CA GLY A 144 6.83 8.22 -15.37
C GLY A 144 7.85 9.15 -16.04
N PHE A 145 8.90 9.55 -15.34
CA PHE A 145 9.96 10.38 -15.94
C PHE A 145 10.76 9.64 -17.02
N ILE A 146 11.05 8.35 -16.83
CA ILE A 146 11.67 7.51 -17.88
C ILE A 146 10.78 7.50 -19.12
N ALA A 147 9.46 7.40 -18.95
CA ALA A 147 8.52 7.39 -20.06
C ALA A 147 8.40 8.73 -20.78
N MET A 148 8.48 9.84 -20.06
CA MET A 148 8.53 11.17 -20.66
C MET A 148 9.84 11.42 -21.41
N ALA A 149 10.97 10.98 -20.86
CA ALA A 149 12.28 11.16 -21.48
C ALA A 149 12.48 10.24 -22.70
N PHE A 150 11.96 9.01 -22.64
CA PHE A 150 12.11 8.00 -23.68
C PHE A 150 10.75 7.37 -24.05
N PRO A 151 9.87 8.09 -24.76
CA PRO A 151 8.50 7.64 -25.01
C PRO A 151 8.41 6.42 -25.93
N THR A 152 9.40 6.19 -26.80
CA THR A 152 9.45 5.03 -27.71
C THR A 152 10.24 3.85 -27.14
N LEU A 153 10.80 3.97 -25.93
CA LEU A 153 11.64 2.94 -25.35
C LEU A 153 10.85 1.66 -25.14
N ARG A 154 11.34 0.60 -25.79
CA ARG A 154 10.87 -0.77 -25.64
C ARG A 154 12.07 -1.64 -25.34
N PHE A 155 11.98 -2.45 -24.28
CA PHE A 155 13.08 -3.31 -23.86
C PHE A 155 12.60 -4.72 -23.53
N LYS A 156 13.53 -5.67 -23.62
CA LYS A 156 13.33 -7.06 -23.23
C LYS A 156 13.57 -7.18 -21.73
N THR A 157 12.66 -7.81 -21.02
CA THR A 157 12.77 -8.04 -19.57
C THR A 157 13.60 -9.29 -19.28
N LEU A 158 13.89 -9.55 -18.00
CA LEU A 158 14.51 -10.81 -17.60
C LEU A 158 13.67 -12.02 -18.03
N MET A 159 12.33 -11.90 -17.95
CA MET A 159 11.41 -12.95 -18.40
C MET A 159 11.55 -13.32 -19.87
N TYR A 160 12.01 -12.41 -20.75
CA TYR A 160 12.28 -12.76 -22.15
C TYR A 160 13.29 -13.90 -22.29
N TYR A 161 14.27 -13.95 -21.41
CA TYR A 161 15.33 -14.97 -21.43
C TYR A 161 14.94 -16.25 -20.70
N LEU A 162 14.03 -16.16 -19.73
CA LEU A 162 13.55 -17.31 -18.95
C LEU A 162 12.42 -18.08 -19.66
N ILE A 163 11.55 -17.39 -20.39
CA ILE A 163 10.38 -18.00 -21.03
C ILE A 163 10.79 -18.66 -22.36
N PRO A 164 10.39 -19.92 -22.62
CA PRO A 164 10.68 -20.62 -23.88
C PRO A 164 10.21 -19.85 -25.11
N ARG A 165 11.04 -19.83 -26.17
CA ARG A 165 10.77 -19.07 -27.40
C ARG A 165 9.43 -19.41 -28.05
N GLY A 166 8.99 -20.67 -27.95
CA GLY A 166 7.69 -21.12 -28.48
C GLY A 166 6.48 -20.41 -27.89
N LEU A 167 6.60 -19.83 -26.68
CA LEU A 167 5.52 -19.10 -26.01
C LEU A 167 5.52 -17.60 -26.31
N HIS A 168 6.54 -17.06 -26.99
CA HIS A 168 6.67 -15.62 -27.25
C HIS A 168 5.62 -15.08 -28.25
N SER A 169 5.01 -15.97 -29.04
CA SER A 169 3.93 -15.62 -29.98
C SER A 169 2.64 -15.23 -29.25
N ASN A 170 2.41 -15.76 -28.05
CA ASN A 170 1.21 -15.51 -27.25
C ASN A 170 1.16 -14.06 -26.76
N ASN A 171 0.03 -13.37 -27.01
CA ASN A 171 -0.15 -11.96 -26.63
C ASN A 171 -0.05 -11.73 -25.11
N PHE A 172 -0.55 -12.65 -24.29
CA PHE A 172 -0.43 -12.58 -22.83
C PHE A 172 1.05 -12.64 -22.39
N VAL A 173 1.81 -13.58 -22.94
CA VAL A 173 3.25 -13.74 -22.63
C VAL A 173 4.04 -12.51 -23.08
N ARG A 174 3.66 -11.92 -24.22
CA ARG A 174 4.31 -10.75 -24.81
C ARG A 174 4.41 -9.58 -23.83
N GLU A 175 3.39 -9.38 -23.00
CA GLU A 175 3.34 -8.30 -22.02
C GLU A 175 4.37 -8.46 -20.90
N PHE A 176 4.78 -9.69 -20.56
CA PHE A 176 5.80 -9.94 -19.53
C PHE A 176 7.22 -9.84 -20.09
N ILE A 177 7.43 -10.26 -21.34
CA ILE A 177 8.76 -10.35 -21.96
C ILE A 177 9.24 -9.06 -22.62
N LYS A 178 8.32 -8.20 -23.08
CA LYS A 178 8.64 -6.92 -23.72
C LYS A 178 7.82 -5.82 -23.07
N ARG A 179 8.52 -4.87 -22.42
CA ARG A 179 7.89 -3.71 -21.79
C ARG A 179 8.12 -2.47 -22.63
N ALA A 180 7.13 -1.58 -22.62
CA ALA A 180 7.20 -0.25 -23.18
C ALA A 180 7.00 0.77 -22.08
N THR A 181 7.54 1.97 -22.27
CA THR A 181 7.40 3.07 -21.31
C THR A 181 6.11 3.87 -21.50
N THR A 182 5.59 3.90 -22.72
CA THR A 182 4.31 4.52 -23.08
C THR A 182 3.48 3.57 -23.95
N GLN A 183 2.20 3.90 -24.12
CA GLN A 183 1.31 3.23 -25.08
C GLN A 183 1.41 3.81 -26.50
N TRP A 184 2.29 4.78 -26.69
CA TRP A 184 2.35 5.58 -27.89
C TRP A 184 2.88 4.77 -29.07
N ASN A 185 2.27 5.01 -30.23
CA ASN A 185 2.76 4.51 -31.49
C ASN A 185 2.93 5.68 -32.47
N PRO A 186 4.17 6.10 -32.77
CA PRO A 186 4.43 7.22 -33.68
C PRO A 186 3.95 6.97 -35.12
N SER A 187 3.78 5.70 -35.51
CA SER A 187 3.30 5.33 -36.85
C SER A 187 1.77 5.16 -36.93
N SER A 188 1.03 5.58 -35.90
CA SER A 188 -0.43 5.54 -35.90
C SER A 188 -0.98 6.65 -36.80
N TRP A 189 -2.00 6.32 -37.60
CA TRP A 189 -2.74 7.29 -38.41
C TRP A 189 -3.43 8.38 -37.57
N VAL A 190 -3.75 8.05 -36.31
CA VAL A 190 -4.25 9.00 -35.31
C VAL A 190 -3.08 9.45 -34.45
N LEU A 191 -2.64 10.71 -34.64
CA LEU A 191 -1.66 11.34 -33.76
C LEU A 191 -2.26 11.51 -32.36
N SER A 192 -1.53 11.02 -31.37
CA SER A 192 -1.85 11.21 -29.94
C SER A 192 -0.58 11.52 -29.19
N ASP A 193 -0.67 12.33 -28.14
CA ASP A 193 0.48 12.64 -27.29
C ASP A 193 0.98 11.37 -26.56
N PRO A 194 2.30 11.24 -26.35
CA PRO A 194 2.86 10.09 -25.64
C PRO A 194 2.45 10.13 -24.16
N ARG A 195 1.55 9.22 -23.78
CA ARG A 195 1.07 9.08 -22.40
C ARG A 195 1.98 8.14 -21.62
N PRO A 196 2.61 8.58 -20.51
CA PRO A 196 3.35 7.71 -19.61
C PRO A 196 2.48 6.55 -19.13
N SER A 197 3.04 5.33 -19.16
CA SER A 197 2.42 4.15 -18.56
C SER A 197 3.34 3.44 -17.58
N ALA A 198 4.67 3.49 -17.77
CA ALA A 198 5.64 2.87 -16.86
C ALA A 198 5.47 3.35 -15.41
N PRO A 199 5.60 2.45 -14.41
CA PRO A 199 5.95 1.02 -14.52
C PRO A 199 4.76 0.09 -14.79
N PHE A 200 3.62 0.61 -15.24
CA PHE A 200 2.43 -0.17 -15.56
C PHE A 200 2.30 -0.45 -17.06
N ILE A 201 1.44 -1.41 -17.39
CA ILE A 201 1.11 -1.74 -18.80
C ILE A 201 0.28 -0.61 -19.42
N TYR A 202 -0.65 -0.04 -18.65
CA TYR A 202 -1.57 0.97 -19.14
C TYR A 202 -1.47 2.29 -18.38
N SER A 203 -1.53 3.42 -19.10
CA SER A 203 -1.62 4.76 -18.49
C SER A 203 -2.88 4.92 -17.62
N ASN A 204 -3.91 4.10 -17.88
CA ASN A 204 -5.11 4.00 -17.06
C ASN A 204 -4.79 3.40 -15.69
N THR A 205 -4.00 2.31 -15.65
CA THR A 205 -3.50 1.70 -14.42
C THR A 205 -2.60 2.68 -13.64
N TYR A 206 -1.75 3.44 -14.34
CA TYR A 206 -0.96 4.49 -13.72
C TYR A 206 -1.86 5.47 -12.95
N GLY A 207 -2.88 6.02 -13.62
CA GLY A 207 -3.78 7.01 -12.99
C GLY A 207 -4.58 6.43 -11.83
N ASN A 208 -5.11 5.22 -11.98
CA ASN A 208 -5.81 4.50 -10.91
C ASN A 208 -4.91 4.28 -9.69
N VAL A 209 -3.68 3.79 -9.88
CA VAL A 209 -2.77 3.56 -8.74
C VAL A 209 -2.35 4.88 -8.10
N TYR A 210 -2.03 5.88 -8.92
CA TYR A 210 -1.63 7.20 -8.45
C TYR A 210 -2.70 7.86 -7.57
N SER A 211 -3.97 7.84 -7.98
CA SER A 211 -5.07 8.44 -7.22
C SER A 211 -5.20 7.86 -5.81
N LEU A 212 -4.89 6.57 -5.63
CA LEU A 212 -4.99 5.86 -4.35
C LEU A 212 -3.73 6.03 -3.48
N ILE A 213 -2.52 5.98 -4.05
CA ILE A 213 -1.27 6.03 -3.25
C ILE A 213 -0.84 7.46 -2.91
N PHE A 214 -1.14 8.44 -3.75
CA PHE A 214 -0.66 9.82 -3.58
C PHE A 214 -1.12 10.44 -2.24
N PRO A 215 -2.40 10.34 -1.83
CA PRO A 215 -2.85 10.83 -0.52
C PRO A 215 -2.12 10.17 0.66
N LEU A 216 -1.85 8.86 0.59
CA LEU A 216 -1.11 8.13 1.63
C LEU A 216 0.37 8.56 1.67
N ALA A 217 0.98 8.82 0.53
CA ALA A 217 2.35 9.34 0.46
C ALA A 217 2.46 10.76 1.04
N LEU A 218 1.44 11.61 0.86
CA LEU A 218 1.38 12.93 1.50
C LEU A 218 1.30 12.82 3.03
N VAL A 219 0.61 11.82 3.57
CA VAL A 219 0.64 11.55 5.02
C VAL A 219 2.06 11.27 5.48
N PHE A 220 2.83 10.44 4.75
CA PHE A 220 4.23 10.19 5.10
C PHE A 220 5.10 11.46 5.06
N ALA A 221 4.92 12.29 4.02
CA ALA A 221 5.61 13.58 3.92
C ALA A 221 5.31 14.48 5.13
N PHE A 222 4.02 14.56 5.52
CA PHE A 222 3.59 15.32 6.68
C PHE A 222 4.18 14.79 8.00
N VAL A 223 4.20 13.47 8.19
CA VAL A 223 4.81 12.82 9.37
C VAL A 223 6.28 13.22 9.49
N LEU A 224 7.07 13.09 8.41
CA LEU A 224 8.48 13.46 8.45
C LEU A 224 8.71 14.96 8.62
N TRP A 225 7.79 15.80 8.11
CA TRP A 225 7.85 17.24 8.29
C TRP A 225 7.70 17.63 9.76
N ARG A 226 6.72 17.04 10.45
CA ARG A 226 6.47 17.23 11.89
C ARG A 226 7.63 16.73 12.74
N GLU A 227 8.21 15.58 12.38
CA GLU A 227 9.39 15.02 13.06
C GLU A 227 10.69 15.82 12.79
N ARG A 228 10.65 16.82 11.91
CA ARG A 228 11.84 17.55 11.41
C ARG A 228 12.95 16.64 10.92
N SER A 229 12.56 15.52 10.30
CA SER A 229 13.52 14.58 9.71
C SER A 229 14.31 15.26 8.59
N ARG A 230 15.61 14.95 8.49
CA ARG A 230 16.46 15.40 7.37
C ARG A 230 15.93 14.98 6.00
N TRP A 231 15.15 13.89 5.94
CA TRP A 231 14.59 13.34 4.72
C TRP A 231 13.29 14.02 4.27
N ARG A 232 12.74 14.95 5.05
CA ARG A 232 11.44 15.59 4.76
C ARG A 232 11.42 16.29 3.40
N PHE A 233 12.54 16.89 3.00
CA PHE A 233 12.65 17.59 1.72
C PHE A 233 12.64 16.63 0.54
N ILE A 234 13.36 15.50 0.63
CA ILE A 234 13.38 14.47 -0.42
C ILE A 234 11.99 13.85 -0.59
N VAL A 235 11.34 13.52 0.53
CA VAL A 235 9.99 12.92 0.51
C VAL A 235 8.96 13.89 -0.07
N ALA A 236 9.00 15.16 0.35
CA ALA A 236 8.13 16.20 -0.22
C ALA A 236 8.44 16.47 -1.70
N ALA A 237 9.71 16.48 -2.10
CA ALA A 237 10.13 16.65 -3.49
C ALA A 237 9.61 15.53 -4.38
N VAL A 238 9.68 14.27 -3.95
CA VAL A 238 9.08 13.15 -4.70
C VAL A 238 7.58 13.33 -4.85
N CYS A 239 6.86 13.71 -3.79
CA CYS A 239 5.43 14.00 -3.91
C CYS A 239 5.14 15.12 -4.92
N ALA A 240 5.89 16.22 -4.87
CA ALA A 240 5.72 17.34 -5.80
C ALA A 240 6.06 16.95 -7.24
N LEU A 241 7.21 16.30 -7.46
CA LEU A 241 7.67 15.86 -8.78
C LEU A 241 6.77 14.80 -9.39
N SER A 242 6.12 13.96 -8.58
CA SER A 242 5.21 12.91 -9.05
C SER A 242 3.99 13.45 -9.80
N VAL A 243 3.62 14.71 -9.54
CA VAL A 243 2.51 15.39 -10.22
C VAL A 243 2.79 15.53 -11.72
N ILE A 244 4.05 15.76 -12.12
CA ILE A 244 4.44 16.02 -13.52
C ILE A 244 4.12 14.83 -14.45
N PRO A 245 4.64 13.60 -14.21
CA PRO A 245 4.29 12.46 -15.04
C PRO A 245 2.83 12.04 -14.88
N ALA A 246 2.24 12.21 -13.68
CA ALA A 246 0.82 11.91 -13.46
C ALA A 246 -0.08 12.77 -14.35
N ALA A 247 0.20 14.07 -14.40
CA ALA A 247 -0.39 15.02 -15.32
C ALA A 247 -0.25 14.62 -16.80
N ALA A 248 0.96 14.25 -17.21
CA ALA A 248 1.25 13.83 -18.58
C ALA A 248 0.49 12.55 -19.01
N THR A 249 -0.09 11.79 -18.08
CA THR A 249 -0.98 10.66 -18.44
C THR A 249 -2.29 11.10 -19.09
N LEU A 250 -2.65 12.39 -18.98
CA LEU A 250 -3.90 12.99 -19.47
C LEU A 250 -5.14 12.24 -19.00
N ASN A 251 -5.07 11.58 -17.85
CA ASN A 251 -6.04 10.58 -17.44
C ASN A 251 -7.19 11.18 -16.63
N ARG A 252 -8.33 11.41 -17.29
CA ARG A 252 -9.54 11.99 -16.68
C ARG A 252 -9.99 11.26 -15.41
N GLY A 253 -9.97 9.94 -15.41
CA GLY A 253 -10.42 9.13 -14.28
C GLY A 253 -9.58 9.33 -13.01
N MET A 254 -8.29 9.63 -13.14
CA MET A 254 -7.38 9.87 -12.01
C MET A 254 -7.81 11.11 -11.24
N TYR A 255 -8.17 12.17 -11.98
CA TYR A 255 -8.68 13.41 -11.38
C TYR A 255 -10.00 13.17 -10.66
N ILE A 256 -10.92 12.39 -11.25
CA ILE A 256 -12.19 12.03 -10.60
C ILE A 256 -11.94 11.30 -9.28
N GLY A 257 -11.05 10.29 -9.27
CA GLY A 257 -10.69 9.57 -8.05
C GLY A 257 -10.09 10.46 -6.96
N LEU A 258 -9.14 11.33 -7.33
CA LEU A 258 -8.54 12.31 -6.42
C LEU A 258 -9.59 13.29 -5.87
N ILE A 259 -10.51 13.77 -6.71
CA ILE A 259 -11.61 14.65 -6.29
C ILE A 259 -12.50 13.94 -5.27
N VAL A 260 -12.90 12.69 -5.53
CA VAL A 260 -13.71 11.90 -4.58
C VAL A 260 -13.02 11.79 -3.22
N ILE A 261 -11.72 11.48 -3.21
CA ILE A 261 -10.93 11.36 -1.97
C ILE A 261 -10.86 12.71 -1.24
N VAL A 262 -10.51 13.80 -1.94
CA VAL A 262 -10.38 15.14 -1.35
C VAL A 262 -11.71 15.65 -0.79
N LEU A 263 -12.81 15.51 -1.55
CA LEU A 263 -14.15 15.89 -1.11
C LEU A 263 -14.56 15.10 0.13
N TRP A 264 -14.30 13.79 0.15
CA TRP A 264 -14.59 12.95 1.31
C TRP A 264 -13.78 13.38 2.55
N ILE A 265 -12.48 13.63 2.40
CA ILE A 265 -11.65 14.12 3.51
C ILE A 265 -12.17 15.46 4.02
N GLY A 266 -12.48 16.40 3.11
CA GLY A 266 -13.05 17.71 3.44
C GLY A 266 -14.36 17.58 4.21
N PHE A 267 -15.28 16.74 3.72
CA PHE A 267 -16.55 16.43 4.39
C PHE A 267 -16.32 15.89 5.81
N GLN A 268 -15.43 14.91 5.99
CA GLN A 268 -15.12 14.35 7.30
C GLN A 268 -14.45 15.38 8.23
N ARG A 269 -13.60 16.27 7.70
CA ARG A 269 -13.00 17.36 8.49
C ARG A 269 -14.04 18.39 8.94
N LEU A 270 -14.97 18.75 8.06
CA LEU A 270 -16.06 19.69 8.39
C LEU A 270 -16.95 19.13 9.50
N ARG A 271 -17.28 17.84 9.46
CA ARG A 271 -18.09 17.16 10.47
C ARG A 271 -17.52 17.24 11.89
N VAL A 272 -16.20 17.35 12.03
CA VAL A 272 -15.51 17.48 13.33
C VAL A 272 -15.13 18.93 13.67
N GLY A 273 -15.65 19.91 12.93
CA GLY A 273 -15.39 21.33 13.15
C GLY A 273 -13.99 21.80 12.73
N ALA A 274 -13.21 20.98 12.03
CA ALA A 274 -11.84 21.28 11.60
C ALA A 274 -11.80 22.16 10.33
N TRP A 275 -12.53 23.27 10.33
CA TRP A 275 -12.69 24.16 9.16
C TRP A 275 -11.36 24.72 8.67
N ARG A 276 -10.38 24.95 9.56
CA ARG A 276 -9.03 25.41 9.19
C ARG A 276 -8.30 24.42 8.28
N THR A 277 -8.45 23.12 8.56
CA THR A 277 -7.87 22.05 7.73
C THR A 277 -8.55 22.04 6.36
N VAL A 278 -9.86 22.25 6.32
CA VAL A 278 -10.63 22.31 5.06
C VAL A 278 -10.21 23.51 4.23
N ALA A 279 -10.07 24.69 4.85
CA ALA A 279 -9.57 25.89 4.20
C ALA A 279 -8.14 25.68 3.65
N GLY A 280 -7.27 25.02 4.43
CA GLY A 280 -5.93 24.66 3.98
C GLY A 280 -5.92 23.70 2.77
N ILE A 281 -6.77 22.67 2.79
CA ILE A 281 -6.95 21.75 1.65
C ILE A 281 -7.47 22.53 0.43
N ALA A 282 -8.51 23.35 0.61
CA ALA A 282 -9.08 24.14 -0.48
C ALA A 282 -8.06 25.11 -1.10
N ALA A 283 -7.25 25.79 -0.27
CA ALA A 283 -6.16 26.64 -0.73
C ALA A 283 -5.08 25.84 -1.49
N ALA A 284 -4.67 24.68 -0.97
CA ALA A 284 -3.68 23.83 -1.63
C ALA A 284 -4.19 23.29 -2.97
N VAL A 285 -5.46 22.88 -3.04
CA VAL A 285 -6.11 22.45 -4.28
C VAL A 285 -6.19 23.60 -5.27
N LEU A 286 -6.61 24.80 -4.83
CA LEU A 286 -6.67 25.98 -5.69
C LEU A 286 -5.31 26.32 -6.29
N VAL A 287 -4.26 26.38 -5.46
CA VAL A 287 -2.89 26.60 -5.94
C VAL A 287 -2.46 25.51 -6.92
N GLY A 288 -2.78 24.24 -6.63
CA GLY A 288 -2.49 23.12 -7.51
C GLY A 288 -3.21 23.22 -8.86
N VAL A 289 -4.48 23.61 -8.87
CA VAL A 289 -5.28 23.81 -10.10
C VAL A 289 -4.74 24.99 -10.92
N VAL A 290 -4.43 26.12 -10.29
CA VAL A 290 -3.86 27.28 -10.98
C VAL A 290 -2.50 26.93 -11.60
N ALA A 291 -1.63 26.27 -10.84
CA ALA A 291 -0.34 25.79 -11.36
C ALA A 291 -0.53 24.79 -12.51
N TRP A 292 -1.52 23.90 -12.40
CA TRP A 292 -1.85 22.93 -13.45
C TRP A 292 -2.32 23.58 -14.74
N LEU A 293 -3.21 24.57 -14.67
CA LEU A 293 -3.72 25.31 -15.82
C LEU A 293 -2.62 26.08 -16.57
N ALA A 294 -1.51 26.40 -15.91
CA ALA A 294 -0.36 27.03 -16.54
C ALA A 294 0.54 26.04 -17.32
N THR A 295 0.25 24.73 -17.29
CA THR A 295 1.06 23.70 -17.96
C THR A 295 0.50 23.29 -19.33
N PRO A 296 1.37 22.89 -20.29
CA PRO A 296 0.92 22.36 -21.60
C PRO A 296 0.01 21.14 -21.49
N ALA A 297 0.21 20.31 -20.46
CA ALA A 297 -0.58 19.10 -20.28
C ALA A 297 -2.06 19.39 -19.93
N SER A 298 -2.38 20.60 -19.44
CA SER A 298 -3.77 21.05 -19.31
C SER A 298 -4.43 21.31 -20.66
N GLN A 299 -3.70 21.88 -21.63
CA GLN A 299 -4.18 22.12 -23.00
C GLN A 299 -4.41 20.79 -23.72
N SER A 300 -3.44 19.86 -23.68
CA SER A 300 -3.61 18.51 -24.24
C SER A 300 -4.81 17.77 -23.64
N LEU A 301 -5.12 18.00 -22.36
CA LEU A 301 -6.30 17.41 -21.73
C LEU A 301 -7.61 18.00 -22.28
N TRP A 302 -7.65 19.32 -22.52
CA TRP A 302 -8.80 19.99 -23.13
C TRP A 302 -9.01 19.55 -24.57
N ASP A 303 -7.95 19.48 -25.37
CA ASP A 303 -8.00 18.98 -26.75
C ASP A 303 -8.52 17.55 -26.79
N ARG A 304 -8.08 16.72 -25.83
CA ARG A 304 -8.59 15.35 -25.68
C ARG A 304 -10.07 15.30 -25.28
N ILE A 305 -10.55 16.23 -24.48
CA ILE A 305 -11.98 16.30 -24.11
C ILE A 305 -12.80 16.71 -25.34
N ALA A 306 -12.34 17.72 -26.09
CA ALA A 306 -13.01 18.20 -27.30
C ALA A 306 -13.01 17.15 -28.43
N ALA A 307 -11.90 16.41 -28.57
CA ALA A 307 -11.75 15.39 -29.61
C ALA A 307 -12.37 14.02 -29.25
N SER A 308 -12.79 13.77 -28.00
CA SER A 308 -13.33 12.46 -27.64
C SER A 308 -14.76 12.26 -28.17
N SER A 309 -14.87 11.78 -29.39
CA SER A 309 -16.12 11.40 -30.07
C SER A 309 -16.62 9.98 -29.76
N SER A 310 -15.91 9.16 -28.96
CA SER A 310 -16.25 7.73 -28.77
C SER A 310 -17.31 7.45 -27.68
N THR A 311 -18.33 8.29 -27.52
CA THR A 311 -19.45 7.97 -26.62
C THR A 311 -20.31 6.85 -27.22
N GLU A 312 -20.47 6.85 -28.54
CA GLU A 312 -21.25 5.87 -29.30
C GLU A 312 -20.61 4.47 -29.27
N ASP A 313 -19.30 4.36 -29.52
CA ASP A 313 -18.56 3.08 -29.45
C ASP A 313 -18.54 2.46 -28.05
N ARG A 314 -18.61 3.29 -27.00
CA ARG A 314 -18.70 2.80 -25.62
C ARG A 314 -20.11 2.34 -25.29
N ALA A 315 -21.11 3.10 -25.72
CA ALA A 315 -22.50 2.73 -25.54
C ALA A 315 -22.81 1.41 -26.26
N SER A 316 -22.35 1.24 -27.51
CA SER A 316 -22.51 -0.02 -28.25
C SER A 316 -21.83 -1.20 -27.53
N ASN A 317 -20.60 -1.03 -27.05
CA ASN A 317 -19.90 -2.09 -26.31
C ASN A 317 -20.57 -2.42 -24.96
N TYR A 318 -21.12 -1.43 -24.25
CA TYR A 318 -21.92 -1.69 -23.04
C TYR A 318 -23.21 -2.45 -23.35
N LEU A 319 -23.93 -2.05 -24.40
CA LEU A 319 -25.16 -2.71 -24.82
C LEU A 319 -24.88 -4.16 -25.24
N GLU A 320 -23.82 -4.39 -26.01
CA GLU A 320 -23.38 -5.73 -26.40
C GLU A 320 -22.98 -6.58 -25.19
N THR A 321 -22.24 -6.00 -24.23
CA THR A 321 -21.89 -6.68 -22.98
C THR A 321 -23.13 -7.14 -22.21
N LEU A 322 -24.18 -6.31 -22.19
CA LEU A 322 -25.44 -6.63 -21.49
C LEU A 322 -26.31 -7.63 -22.26
N SER A 323 -26.35 -7.55 -23.60
CA SER A 323 -27.12 -8.50 -24.41
C SER A 323 -26.52 -9.90 -24.31
N GLU A 324 -25.20 -10.02 -24.39
CA GLU A 324 -24.48 -11.30 -24.26
C GLU A 324 -24.58 -11.86 -22.84
N LEU A 325 -24.53 -11.00 -21.82
CA LEU A 325 -24.72 -11.44 -20.42
C LEU A 325 -26.08 -12.13 -20.20
N ALA A 326 -27.10 -11.83 -21.00
CA ALA A 326 -28.41 -12.45 -20.88
C ALA A 326 -28.36 -13.98 -21.11
N GLU A 327 -27.35 -14.49 -21.81
CA GLU A 327 -27.16 -15.94 -22.01
C GLU A 327 -26.66 -16.66 -20.75
N SER A 328 -25.86 -16.00 -19.92
CA SER A 328 -25.34 -16.55 -18.65
C SER A 328 -25.37 -15.50 -17.53
N PRO A 329 -26.58 -15.12 -17.06
CA PRO A 329 -26.73 -13.97 -16.18
C PRO A 329 -26.18 -14.19 -14.77
N LEU A 330 -26.17 -15.43 -14.27
CA LEU A 330 -25.75 -15.74 -12.91
C LEU A 330 -24.26 -16.03 -12.79
N LEU A 331 -23.75 -16.93 -13.62
CA LEU A 331 -22.35 -17.36 -13.60
C LEU A 331 -21.44 -16.50 -14.48
N GLY A 332 -21.99 -15.79 -15.48
CA GLY A 332 -21.17 -15.13 -16.50
C GLY A 332 -20.42 -16.15 -17.35
N PHE A 333 -19.30 -15.73 -17.93
CA PHE A 333 -18.55 -16.52 -18.91
C PHE A 333 -17.17 -17.00 -18.45
N GLY A 334 -16.83 -16.81 -17.18
CA GLY A 334 -15.52 -17.14 -16.58
C GLY A 334 -14.37 -16.23 -17.00
N ALA A 335 -14.45 -15.57 -18.15
CA ALA A 335 -13.47 -14.62 -18.66
C ALA A 335 -14.09 -13.65 -19.69
N PRO A 336 -13.45 -12.49 -19.94
CA PRO A 336 -13.79 -11.63 -21.07
C PRO A 336 -13.77 -12.36 -22.42
N ARG A 337 -14.69 -11.99 -23.31
CA ARG A 337 -14.84 -12.55 -24.67
C ARG A 337 -14.63 -11.47 -25.73
N PRO A 338 -14.16 -11.82 -26.95
CA PRO A 338 -14.08 -10.85 -28.04
C PRO A 338 -15.48 -10.30 -28.37
N SER A 339 -15.56 -9.01 -28.73
CA SER A 339 -16.77 -8.42 -29.29
C SER A 339 -17.02 -8.96 -30.69
N SER A 340 -18.29 -8.99 -31.11
CA SER A 340 -18.71 -9.24 -32.49
C SER A 340 -18.16 -8.22 -33.47
N SER A 341 -17.90 -6.99 -33.01
CA SER A 341 -17.28 -5.92 -33.79
C SER A 341 -15.76 -5.96 -33.61
N PRO A 342 -14.96 -6.29 -34.65
CA PRO A 342 -13.52 -6.51 -34.51
C PRO A 342 -12.70 -5.31 -34.02
N TRP A 343 -13.24 -4.09 -34.16
CA TRP A 343 -12.59 -2.86 -33.72
C TRP A 343 -12.93 -2.46 -32.28
N LEU A 344 -13.92 -3.11 -31.64
CA LEU A 344 -14.27 -2.88 -30.24
C LEU A 344 -13.38 -3.72 -29.30
N PRO A 345 -13.04 -3.20 -28.11
CA PRO A 345 -12.34 -3.99 -27.12
C PRO A 345 -13.23 -5.13 -26.60
N SER A 346 -12.60 -6.20 -26.14
CA SER A 346 -13.29 -7.38 -25.61
C SER A 346 -14.34 -7.03 -24.54
N LEU A 347 -15.47 -7.71 -24.58
CA LEU A 347 -16.58 -7.54 -23.67
C LEU A 347 -16.13 -7.71 -22.21
N GLY A 348 -16.56 -6.81 -21.34
CA GLY A 348 -16.15 -6.77 -19.95
C GLY A 348 -14.79 -6.11 -19.67
N THR A 349 -13.99 -5.68 -20.66
CA THR A 349 -12.66 -5.07 -20.39
C THR A 349 -12.69 -3.57 -20.11
N GLN A 350 -13.87 -2.95 -20.13
CA GLN A 350 -14.06 -1.50 -20.04
C GLN A 350 -13.91 -0.92 -18.62
N GLY A 351 -13.90 -1.78 -17.61
CA GLY A 351 -13.75 -1.43 -16.20
C GLY A 351 -13.85 -2.68 -15.34
N GLN A 352 -13.38 -2.61 -14.10
CA GLN A 352 -13.43 -3.72 -13.15
C GLN A 352 -14.87 -4.20 -12.90
N PHE A 353 -15.82 -3.28 -12.81
CA PHE A 353 -17.24 -3.61 -12.68
C PHE A 353 -17.72 -4.46 -13.86
N TRP A 354 -17.41 -4.02 -15.09
CA TRP A 354 -17.78 -4.73 -16.31
C TRP A 354 -17.07 -6.08 -16.43
N THR A 355 -15.81 -6.16 -15.97
CA THR A 355 -15.05 -7.42 -15.97
C THR A 355 -15.71 -8.43 -15.05
N VAL A 356 -16.04 -8.00 -13.82
CA VAL A 356 -16.70 -8.85 -12.83
C VAL A 356 -18.09 -9.24 -13.28
N LEU A 357 -18.88 -8.29 -13.80
CA LEU A 357 -20.24 -8.53 -14.28
C LEU A 357 -20.27 -9.53 -15.43
N PHE A 358 -19.43 -9.33 -16.45
CA PHE A 358 -19.42 -10.20 -17.63
C PHE A 358 -18.79 -11.57 -17.35
N SER A 359 -17.68 -11.59 -16.59
CA SER A 359 -16.94 -12.83 -16.33
C SER A 359 -17.62 -13.68 -15.25
N TYR A 360 -18.25 -13.07 -14.25
CA TYR A 360 -18.75 -13.77 -13.06
C TYR A 360 -20.24 -13.59 -12.79
N GLY A 361 -20.94 -12.93 -13.73
CA GLY A 361 -22.38 -12.72 -13.68
C GLY A 361 -22.84 -11.74 -12.59
N LEU A 362 -24.17 -11.62 -12.46
CA LEU A 362 -24.83 -10.75 -11.49
C LEU A 362 -24.49 -11.12 -10.04
N VAL A 363 -24.31 -12.41 -9.75
CA VAL A 363 -23.96 -12.88 -8.40
C VAL A 363 -22.54 -12.45 -8.04
N GLY A 364 -21.56 -12.63 -8.95
CA GLY A 364 -20.20 -12.17 -8.75
C GLY A 364 -20.13 -10.65 -8.57
N ALA A 365 -20.85 -9.89 -9.42
CA ALA A 365 -20.93 -8.43 -9.30
C ALA A 365 -21.56 -7.97 -7.98
N PHE A 366 -22.63 -8.64 -7.54
CA PHE A 366 -23.26 -8.35 -6.25
C PHE A 366 -22.29 -8.58 -5.09
N LEU A 367 -21.62 -9.74 -5.02
CA LEU A 367 -20.70 -10.07 -3.94
C LEU A 367 -19.51 -9.09 -3.89
N PHE A 368 -18.97 -8.75 -5.07
CA PHE A 368 -17.87 -7.80 -5.21
C PHE A 368 -18.25 -6.39 -4.75
N ILE A 369 -19.41 -5.87 -5.17
CA ILE A 369 -19.89 -4.55 -4.72
C ILE A 369 -20.27 -4.58 -3.24
N ALA A 370 -20.95 -5.63 -2.80
CA ALA A 370 -21.38 -5.80 -1.41
C ALA A 370 -20.18 -5.78 -0.46
N PHE A 371 -19.04 -6.33 -0.85
CA PHE A 371 -17.80 -6.26 -0.08
C PHE A 371 -17.38 -4.81 0.25
N PHE A 372 -17.37 -3.92 -0.75
CA PHE A 372 -17.03 -2.51 -0.55
C PHE A 372 -18.15 -1.72 0.15
N VAL A 373 -19.41 -1.95 -0.22
CA VAL A 373 -20.58 -1.28 0.40
C VAL A 373 -20.69 -1.63 1.88
N ARG A 374 -20.35 -2.86 2.27
CA ARG A 374 -20.31 -3.31 3.67
C ARG A 374 -19.41 -2.46 4.56
N MET A 375 -18.48 -1.71 3.96
CA MET A 375 -17.53 -0.84 4.65
C MET A 375 -18.02 0.59 4.85
N ILE A 376 -19.10 1.02 4.19
CA ILE A 376 -19.63 2.39 4.30
C ILE A 376 -19.87 2.83 5.76
N PRO A 377 -20.46 2.00 6.66
CA PRO A 377 -20.63 2.39 8.07
C PRO A 377 -19.32 2.60 8.84
N ARG A 378 -18.21 2.00 8.39
CA ARG A 378 -16.87 2.22 8.97
C ARG A 378 -16.22 3.45 8.36
N VAL A 379 -16.34 3.61 7.04
CA VAL A 379 -15.91 4.81 6.32
C VAL A 379 -16.54 6.05 6.96
N TRP A 380 -17.84 6.02 7.25
CA TRP A 380 -18.56 7.12 7.89
C TRP A 380 -18.04 7.48 9.29
N ARG A 381 -17.56 6.49 10.06
CA ARG A 381 -17.03 6.68 11.42
C ARG A 381 -15.59 7.19 11.45
N ALA A 382 -14.84 7.02 10.37
CA ALA A 382 -13.42 7.37 10.31
C ALA A 382 -13.21 8.87 10.09
N THR A 383 -13.31 9.62 11.18
CA THR A 383 -13.20 11.09 11.20
C THR A 383 -11.81 11.59 11.57
N ASP A 384 -10.76 10.79 11.50
CA ASP A 384 -9.35 11.22 11.53
C ASP A 384 -8.78 11.30 10.09
N VAL A 385 -7.66 12.00 9.87
CA VAL A 385 -7.15 12.25 8.51
C VAL A 385 -6.78 10.94 7.79
N TYR A 386 -6.12 10.01 8.49
CA TYR A 386 -5.67 8.76 7.91
C TYR A 386 -6.85 7.84 7.59
N GLY A 387 -7.77 7.65 8.54
CA GLY A 387 -9.01 6.91 8.34
C GLY A 387 -9.89 7.50 7.25
N SER A 388 -9.98 8.84 7.14
CA SER A 388 -10.68 9.51 6.05
C SER A 388 -10.05 9.26 4.68
N ILE A 389 -8.71 9.23 4.58
CA ILE A 389 -8.03 8.87 3.32
C ILE A 389 -8.35 7.42 2.92
N LEU A 390 -8.25 6.47 3.85
CA LEU A 390 -8.58 5.07 3.59
C LEU A 390 -10.06 4.90 3.18
N GLY A 391 -10.96 5.63 3.83
CA GLY A 391 -12.36 5.67 3.44
C GLY A 391 -12.58 6.30 2.05
N GLY A 392 -11.85 7.37 1.74
CA GLY A 392 -11.86 8.00 0.43
C GLY A 392 -11.39 7.06 -0.67
N ILE A 393 -10.36 6.24 -0.42
CA ILE A 393 -9.86 5.21 -1.34
C ILE A 393 -10.96 4.19 -1.66
N ILE A 394 -11.72 3.74 -0.64
CA ILE A 394 -12.84 2.81 -0.82
C ILE A 394 -13.95 3.45 -1.67
N LEU A 395 -14.29 4.72 -1.41
CA LEU A 395 -15.29 5.45 -2.18
C LEU A 395 -14.82 5.71 -3.62
N ALA A 396 -13.57 6.11 -3.82
CA ALA A 396 -12.97 6.28 -5.14
C ALA A 396 -12.98 4.96 -5.92
N THR A 397 -12.72 3.83 -5.26
CA THR A 397 -12.79 2.49 -5.88
C THR A 397 -14.18 2.19 -6.42
N LEU A 398 -15.24 2.50 -5.66
CA LEU A 398 -16.62 2.31 -6.10
C LEU A 398 -16.98 3.13 -7.34
N VAL A 399 -16.28 4.24 -7.59
CA VAL A 399 -16.45 5.09 -8.77
C VAL A 399 -15.53 4.64 -9.92
N GLU A 400 -14.25 4.43 -9.62
CA GLU A 400 -13.20 4.09 -10.59
C GLU A 400 -13.40 2.73 -11.27
N GLN A 401 -14.04 1.77 -10.58
CA GLN A 401 -14.32 0.45 -11.12
C GLN A 401 -15.13 0.45 -12.42
N PHE A 402 -15.87 1.53 -12.72
CA PHE A 402 -16.70 1.62 -13.93
C PHE A 402 -15.89 1.92 -15.19
N TYR A 403 -14.67 2.46 -15.06
CA TYR A 403 -13.84 2.87 -16.21
C TYR A 403 -12.37 2.45 -16.13
N TYR A 404 -11.94 1.83 -15.03
CA TYR A 404 -10.63 1.20 -14.89
C TYR A 404 -10.73 -0.29 -14.63
N GLY A 405 -9.95 -1.08 -15.38
CA GLY A 405 -9.60 -2.44 -14.95
C GLY A 405 -8.58 -2.34 -13.81
N MET A 406 -8.94 -2.82 -12.62
CA MET A 406 -8.27 -2.45 -11.37
C MET A 406 -7.39 -3.57 -10.81
N ASN A 407 -6.63 -4.32 -11.61
CA ASN A 407 -5.78 -5.41 -11.07
C ASN A 407 -4.85 -4.94 -9.94
N THR A 408 -4.04 -3.91 -10.21
CA THR A 408 -3.20 -3.30 -9.17
C THR A 408 -3.98 -2.37 -8.23
N GLY A 409 -5.02 -1.70 -8.73
CA GLY A 409 -5.90 -0.87 -7.90
C GLY A 409 -6.55 -1.65 -6.75
N LEU A 410 -7.01 -2.87 -7.01
CA LEU A 410 -7.62 -3.76 -6.02
C LEU A 410 -6.65 -4.15 -4.91
N MET A 411 -5.35 -4.27 -5.20
CA MET A 411 -4.30 -4.49 -4.18
C MET A 411 -4.26 -3.35 -3.17
N LEU A 412 -4.61 -2.13 -3.57
CA LEU A 412 -4.67 -0.98 -2.69
C LEU A 412 -6.04 -0.87 -2.02
N SER A 413 -7.12 -1.05 -2.78
CA SER A 413 -8.49 -0.88 -2.30
C SER A 413 -8.90 -1.90 -1.24
N VAL A 414 -8.61 -3.19 -1.45
CA VAL A 414 -8.95 -4.25 -0.49
C VAL A 414 -8.05 -4.17 0.75
N VAL A 415 -6.79 -3.78 0.59
CA VAL A 415 -5.91 -3.48 1.73
C VAL A 415 -6.41 -2.26 2.51
N ALA A 416 -6.92 -1.22 1.85
CA ALA A 416 -7.51 -0.07 2.52
C ALA A 416 -8.73 -0.46 3.37
N VAL A 417 -9.55 -1.43 2.94
CA VAL A 417 -10.64 -2.02 3.74
C VAL A 417 -10.11 -2.64 5.04
N ALA A 418 -9.05 -3.44 4.95
CA ALA A 418 -8.42 -4.03 6.13
C ALA A 418 -7.80 -2.98 7.05
N LEU A 419 -7.01 -2.05 6.49
CA LEU A 419 -6.34 -1.00 7.25
C LEU A 419 -7.32 -0.06 7.94
N LEU A 420 -8.43 0.29 7.28
CA LEU A 420 -9.47 1.14 7.88
C LEU A 420 -10.11 0.45 9.08
N SER A 421 -10.44 -0.83 8.94
CA SER A 421 -11.03 -1.60 10.03
C SER A 421 -10.06 -1.76 11.19
N ARG A 422 -8.79 -2.06 10.89
CA ARG A 422 -7.72 -2.16 11.86
C ARG A 422 -7.53 -0.83 12.60
N HIS A 423 -7.51 0.29 11.88
CA HIS A 423 -7.34 1.64 12.42
C HIS A 423 -8.45 1.99 13.42
N LEU A 424 -9.72 1.76 13.04
CA LEU A 424 -10.85 2.00 13.93
C LEU A 424 -10.85 1.11 15.17
N GLU A 425 -10.39 -0.14 15.06
CA GLU A 425 -10.21 -1.02 16.23
C GLU A 425 -9.14 -0.47 17.18
N GLU A 426 -8.01 -0.01 16.62
CA GLU A 426 -6.92 0.57 17.39
C GLU A 426 -7.30 1.90 18.07
N GLU A 427 -8.16 2.73 17.46
CA GLU A 427 -8.69 3.95 18.08
C GLU A 427 -9.76 3.67 19.16
N SER A 428 -10.45 2.54 19.06
CA SER A 428 -11.46 2.12 20.05
C SER A 428 -10.87 1.43 21.28
N ASP A 429 -9.58 1.07 21.24
CA ASP A 429 -8.90 0.36 22.34
C ASP A 429 -8.83 1.24 23.61
N PRO A 430 -9.46 0.83 24.74
CA PRO A 430 -9.49 1.59 25.98
C PRO A 430 -8.10 1.97 26.50
N LEU A 431 -7.09 1.12 26.29
CA LEU A 431 -5.73 1.38 26.79
C LEU A 431 -5.05 2.49 26.00
N ARG A 432 -5.30 2.58 24.68
CA ARG A 432 -4.80 3.69 23.87
C ARG A 432 -5.55 4.99 24.14
N ARG A 433 -6.87 4.91 24.40
CA ARG A 433 -7.65 6.08 24.83
C ARG A 433 -7.14 6.63 26.15
N ALA A 434 -6.92 5.78 27.15
CA ALA A 434 -6.36 6.18 28.43
C ALA A 434 -4.94 6.78 28.31
N ALA A 435 -4.09 6.22 27.43
CA ALA A 435 -2.76 6.77 27.16
C ALA A 435 -2.80 8.14 26.43
N ALA A 436 -3.71 8.29 25.45
CA ALA A 436 -3.92 9.55 24.74
C ALA A 436 -4.54 10.64 25.63
N GLU A 437 -5.43 10.26 26.54
CA GLU A 437 -5.99 11.16 27.57
C GLU A 437 -4.92 11.61 28.57
N GLN A 438 -3.94 10.75 28.88
CA GLN A 438 -2.78 11.09 29.72
C GLN A 438 -1.75 11.99 29.01
N GLU A 439 -1.59 11.89 27.68
CA GLU A 439 -0.70 12.75 26.89
C GLU A 439 -1.26 14.17 26.62
N GLY A 440 -2.51 14.45 27.00
CA GLY A 440 -3.16 15.74 26.82
C GLY A 440 -3.74 15.96 25.41
N THR A 441 -4.54 17.02 25.26
CA THR A 441 -5.41 17.27 24.11
C THR A 441 -4.65 17.19 22.77
N PRO A 442 -5.05 16.31 21.83
CA PRO A 442 -4.43 16.25 20.52
C PRO A 442 -4.63 17.59 19.80
N THR A 443 -3.53 18.19 19.34
CA THR A 443 -3.57 19.38 18.49
C THR A 443 -4.31 19.06 17.18
N PRO A 444 -4.98 20.02 16.51
CA PRO A 444 -5.83 19.79 15.33
C PRO A 444 -5.16 19.20 14.07
N GLY A 445 -3.91 18.76 14.18
CA GLY A 445 -3.12 18.12 13.13
C GLY A 445 -2.33 16.89 13.61
N SER A 446 -2.75 16.21 14.69
CA SER A 446 -2.15 14.91 15.05
C SER A 446 -2.63 13.82 14.09
N VAL A 447 -1.72 13.21 13.35
CA VAL A 447 -1.99 11.94 12.66
C VAL A 447 -1.97 10.86 13.75
N ALA A 448 -3.13 10.25 14.01
CA ALA A 448 -3.25 9.14 14.96
C ALA A 448 -2.23 8.04 14.62
N GLY A 449 -1.47 7.58 15.63
CA GLY A 449 -0.42 6.55 15.46
C GLY A 449 1.01 7.06 15.21
N THR A 450 1.27 8.38 15.31
CA THR A 450 2.63 8.96 15.22
C THR A 450 3.30 9.21 16.57
N ALA A 451 2.54 9.17 17.67
CA ALA A 451 3.13 9.09 18.99
C ALA A 451 3.73 7.68 19.15
N ARG A 452 5.06 7.62 19.21
CA ARG A 452 5.74 6.44 19.75
C ARG A 452 5.18 6.29 21.16
N ALA A 453 4.36 5.27 21.41
CA ALA A 453 3.89 5.00 22.75
C ALA A 453 5.12 5.01 23.67
N ALA A 454 5.20 6.00 24.57
CA ALA A 454 6.11 5.88 25.69
C ALA A 454 5.66 4.59 26.38
N ARG A 455 6.55 3.60 26.42
CA ARG A 455 6.31 2.34 27.14
C ARG A 455 5.80 2.75 28.51
N THR A 456 4.53 2.46 28.81
CA THR A 456 3.92 2.80 30.09
C THR A 456 4.66 1.98 31.14
N VAL A 457 5.70 2.58 31.73
CA VAL A 457 6.24 2.12 32.99
C VAL A 457 5.14 2.40 33.99
N ARG A 458 4.40 1.36 34.39
CA ARG A 458 3.49 1.45 35.54
C ARG A 458 4.34 1.94 36.71
N MET A 459 4.10 3.18 37.14
CA MET A 459 4.53 3.63 38.46
C MET A 459 3.87 2.69 39.47
N GLY A 460 4.69 1.81 40.06
CA GLY A 460 4.24 0.73 40.94
C GLY A 460 5.17 -0.49 40.97
N HIS A 461 6.01 -0.70 39.95
CA HIS A 461 7.13 -1.66 40.02
C HIS A 461 8.40 -1.00 39.50
N TRP A 462 9.23 -0.53 40.44
CA TRP A 462 10.65 -0.33 40.18
C TRP A 462 11.31 -1.72 40.12
N GLU A 463 11.43 -2.28 38.92
CA GLU A 463 12.52 -3.21 38.63
C GLU A 463 13.38 -2.54 37.56
N SER A 464 14.53 -2.05 38.01
CA SER A 464 15.59 -1.49 37.16
C SER A 464 16.18 -2.59 36.27
N PRO A 465 16.19 -2.44 34.93
CA PRO A 465 17.03 -3.28 34.06
C PRO A 465 18.52 -2.87 34.09
N ALA A 466 18.94 -2.05 35.05
CA ALA A 466 20.34 -1.69 35.27
C ALA A 466 20.87 -2.16 36.65
N ALA A 467 20.14 -3.04 37.35
CA ALA A 467 20.55 -3.59 38.63
C ALA A 467 20.97 -5.07 38.56
N ASN A 468 21.36 -5.57 37.38
CA ASN A 468 21.90 -6.92 37.27
C ASN A 468 23.09 -7.12 36.29
N ASP A 469 23.93 -6.08 36.13
CA ASP A 469 25.32 -6.24 35.67
C ASP A 469 26.33 -5.83 36.78
N GLY A 470 25.93 -6.03 38.05
CA GLY A 470 26.79 -5.86 39.24
C GLY A 470 27.52 -7.13 39.68
N ALA A 471 27.31 -8.26 38.99
CA ALA A 471 27.97 -9.53 39.30
C ALA A 471 29.34 -9.71 38.60
N PHE A 472 29.84 -8.68 37.92
CA PHE A 472 31.15 -8.71 37.24
C PHE A 472 31.96 -7.43 37.48
N SER A 473 32.15 -7.00 38.73
CA SER A 473 33.23 -6.03 39.06
C SER A 473 33.66 -5.95 40.53
N THR A 474 32.87 -6.45 41.49
CA THR A 474 33.21 -6.32 42.92
C THR A 474 34.10 -7.45 43.48
N GLN A 475 34.27 -8.56 42.76
CA GLN A 475 35.23 -9.62 43.14
C GLN A 475 36.65 -9.41 42.61
N MET A 476 36.89 -8.46 41.69
CA MET A 476 38.25 -8.09 41.25
C MET A 476 38.85 -6.93 42.05
N LEU A 477 38.03 -6.02 42.59
CA LEU A 477 38.51 -4.90 43.41
C LEU A 477 38.85 -5.29 44.86
N GLY A 478 38.34 -6.42 45.35
CA GLY A 478 38.74 -7.02 46.64
C GLY A 478 40.03 -7.85 46.58
N ARG A 479 40.53 -8.19 45.38
CA ARG A 479 41.78 -8.95 45.19
C ARG A 479 43.00 -8.06 44.86
N LEU A 480 42.81 -6.75 44.73
CA LEU A 480 43.88 -5.77 44.54
C LEU A 480 44.30 -5.02 45.82
N SER A 481 43.65 -5.27 46.98
CA SER A 481 44.00 -4.63 48.26
C SER A 481 44.72 -5.54 49.27
N LYS A 482 45.19 -6.72 48.84
CA LYS A 482 46.04 -7.61 49.65
C LYS A 482 47.28 -8.08 48.90
N SER A 483 48.22 -7.19 48.63
CA SER A 483 49.67 -7.48 48.66
C SER A 483 50.46 -6.18 48.60
N GLY A 484 51.55 -6.06 49.37
CA GLY A 484 52.54 -5.00 49.15
C GLY A 484 52.70 -3.93 50.23
N ARG A 485 52.69 -4.31 51.52
CA ARG A 485 53.46 -3.56 52.53
C ARG A 485 54.95 -3.65 52.15
N ARG A 486 55.62 -2.53 51.82
CA ARG A 486 57.01 -2.19 52.23
C ARG A 486 57.55 -0.97 51.47
N GLY A 487 58.07 -0.01 52.23
CA GLY A 487 59.30 0.70 51.84
C GLY A 487 59.15 2.13 51.32
N THR A 488 59.03 3.07 52.24
CA THR A 488 59.44 4.47 52.07
C THR A 488 60.93 4.59 51.76
N ARG A 489 61.31 5.41 50.77
CA ARG A 489 62.43 6.37 50.82
C ARG A 489 62.47 7.22 49.56
N GLY A 490 62.44 8.54 49.72
CA GLY A 490 62.54 9.51 48.63
C GLY A 490 63.99 9.85 48.27
N ARG A 491 64.15 10.56 47.14
CA ARG A 491 65.15 11.62 46.95
C ARG A 491 64.95 12.36 45.61
N THR A 492 64.81 13.67 45.74
CA THR A 492 65.36 14.78 44.93
C THR A 492 65.49 14.72 43.40
N ALA A 493 64.83 15.70 42.79
CA ALA A 493 65.20 16.58 41.67
C ALA A 493 66.53 16.36 40.91
N SER A 494 66.47 16.44 39.58
CA SER A 494 67.23 17.45 38.81
C SER A 494 66.72 17.57 37.37
N SER A 495 66.86 18.80 36.86
CA SER A 495 66.68 19.24 35.48
C SER A 495 67.74 18.66 34.54
N PHE A 496 67.47 18.56 33.24
CA PHE A 496 68.22 19.27 32.17
C PHE A 496 67.72 18.93 30.75
N ARG A 497 68.10 19.82 29.84
CA ARG A 497 67.72 20.02 28.44
C ARG A 497 68.12 18.91 27.45
N ARG A 498 67.37 18.89 26.32
CA ARG A 498 67.72 18.64 24.89
C ARG A 498 69.22 18.57 24.52
N PRO A 499 69.65 17.90 23.40
CA PRO A 499 69.05 18.09 22.07
C PRO A 499 69.05 16.91 21.06
N SER A 500 68.40 17.21 19.94
CA SER A 500 68.33 16.59 18.61
C SER A 500 69.54 15.83 18.08
N ARG A 501 69.30 14.81 17.24
CA ARG A 501 69.95 14.63 15.93
C ARG A 501 69.34 13.48 15.11
N THR A 502 69.09 13.78 13.83
CA THR A 502 69.28 12.97 12.58
C THR A 502 68.66 11.56 12.49
N GLU A 503 68.21 11.01 11.38
CA GLU A 503 68.03 11.36 9.96
C GLU A 503 67.32 10.13 9.35
N ASN A 504 66.56 10.34 8.27
CA ASN A 504 66.40 9.46 7.11
C ASN A 504 66.17 7.94 7.32
N ARG A 505 64.96 7.46 7.03
CA ARG A 505 64.55 7.03 5.68
C ARG A 505 63.04 6.81 5.61
#